data_AF-A0A520K514-F1
#
_entry.id   AF-A0A520K514-F1
#
_cell.length_a   1.000
_cell.length_b   1.000
_cell.length_c   1.000
_cell.angle_alpha   90.00
_cell.angle_beta   90.00
_cell.angle_gamma   90.00
#
_symmetry.space_group_name_H-M   'P 1'
#
loop_
_entity.id
_entity.type
_entity.pdbx_description
1 polymer ?
#
loop_
_entity_poly.entity_id
_entity_poly.type
_entity_poly.pdbx_seq_one_letter_code
_entity_poly.pdbx_strand_id
1 'polypeptide(L)' 'MASQIRVDVGRTHHTSCTVKGVSMPGTRCEFMANFAILDYVGLGKSVSRGFGAVVGMKR' A
#
# COMPACT_ATOMS: atom_id res chain seq x y z
N MET A 1 -10.52 17.46 -17.31
CA MET A 1 -11.47 16.93 -16.30
C MET A 1 -10.78 15.78 -15.60
N ALA A 2 -10.70 15.78 -14.26
CA ALA A 2 -10.13 14.65 -13.53
C ALA A 2 -11.15 13.50 -13.46
N SER A 3 -10.71 12.26 -13.71
CA SER A 3 -11.54 11.07 -13.58
C SER A 3 -11.67 10.64 -12.12
N GLN A 4 -12.78 9.98 -11.77
CA GLN A 4 -12.95 9.36 -10.45
C GLN A 4 -11.88 8.27 -10.21
N ILE A 5 -11.24 8.28 -9.05
CA ILE A 5 -10.33 7.21 -8.62
C ILE A 5 -11.17 6.00 -8.18
N ARG A 6 -10.82 4.81 -8.67
CA ARG A 6 -11.42 3.53 -8.32
C ARG A 6 -10.35 2.59 -7.81
N VAL A 7 -10.65 1.89 -6.72
CA VAL A 7 -9.77 0.89 -6.12
C VAL A 7 -10.61 -0.33 -5.80
N ASP A 8 -10.12 -1.49 -6.21
CA ASP A 8 -10.64 -2.79 -5.80
C ASP A 8 -9.59 -3.48 -4.93
N VAL A 9 -9.97 -3.92 -3.73
CA VAL A 9 -9.05 -4.51 -2.75
C VAL A 9 -9.23 -6.01 -2.79
N GLY A 10 -8.15 -6.70 -3.16
CA GLY A 10 -8.09 -8.15 -3.19
C GLY A 10 -7.66 -8.73 -1.85
N ARG A 11 -6.78 -9.73 -1.92
CA ARG A 11 -6.30 -10.45 -0.75
C ARG A 11 -5.68 -9.50 0.27
N THR A 12 -6.13 -9.59 1.51
CA THR A 12 -5.69 -8.71 2.59
C THR A 12 -5.29 -9.53 3.82
N HIS A 13 -4.17 -9.16 4.42
CA HIS A 13 -3.64 -9.73 5.65
C HIS A 13 -3.34 -8.61 6.63
N HIS A 14 -4.05 -8.61 7.76
CA HIS A 14 -3.74 -7.72 8.87
C HIS A 14 -2.49 -8.23 9.60
N THR A 15 -1.59 -7.32 9.93
CA THR A 15 -0.31 -7.63 10.58
C THR A 15 0.00 -6.56 11.63
N SER A 16 0.80 -6.89 12.63
CA SER A 16 1.39 -5.89 13.51
C SER A 16 2.75 -5.47 12.96
N CYS A 17 3.03 -4.18 12.92
CA CYS A 17 4.34 -3.64 12.59
C CYS A 17 4.87 -2.76 13.72
N THR A 18 6.18 -2.61 13.81
CA THR A 18 6.80 -1.74 14.83
C THR A 18 7.25 -0.43 14.22
N VAL A 19 6.79 0.68 14.77
CA VAL A 19 7.16 2.04 14.35
C VAL A 19 7.72 2.76 15.56
N LYS A 20 9.02 3.10 15.55
CA LYS A 20 9.73 3.73 16.68
C LYS A 20 9.56 2.94 18.00
N GLY A 21 9.66 1.62 17.93
CA GLY A 21 9.52 0.74 19.11
C GLY A 21 8.07 0.50 19.56
N VAL A 22 7.07 1.12 18.92
CA VAL A 22 5.66 0.94 19.26
C VAL A 22 4.99 0.01 18.26
N SER A 23 4.26 -1.00 18.75
CA SER A 23 3.45 -1.90 17.93
C SER A 23 2.24 -1.16 17.37
N MET A 24 2.04 -1.25 16.06
CA MET A 24 0.99 -0.57 15.31
C MET A 24 0.29 -1.56 14.37
N PRO A 25 -1.01 -1.37 14.10
CA PRO A 25 -1.68 -2.14 13.08
C PRO A 25 -1.13 -1.79 11.69
N GLY A 26 -0.90 -2.82 10.88
CA GLY A 26 -0.50 -2.75 9.50
C GLY A 26 -1.32 -3.70 8.64
N THR A 27 -1.20 -3.53 7.34
CA THR A 27 -1.91 -4.34 6.35
C THR A 27 -0.97 -4.67 5.21
N ARG A 28 -0.96 -5.94 4.81
CA ARG A 28 -0.40 -6.38 3.52
C ARG A 28 -1.58 -6.74 2.63
N CYS A 29 -1.71 -6.07 1.49
CA CYS A 29 -2.80 -6.34 0.57
C CYS A 29 -2.37 -6.29 -0.89
N GLU A 30 -3.20 -6.90 -1.72
CA GLU A 30 -3.23 -6.73 -3.16
C GLU A 30 -4.40 -5.80 -3.51
N PHE A 31 -4.21 -4.91 -4.48
CA PHE A 31 -5.27 -4.03 -4.95
C PHE A 31 -5.12 -3.71 -6.44
N MET A 32 -6.22 -3.39 -7.10
CA MET A 32 -6.25 -2.84 -8.44
C MET A 32 -6.72 -1.39 -8.38
N ALA A 33 -6.06 -0.50 -9.11
CA ALA A 33 -6.44 0.90 -9.19
C ALA A 33 -6.51 1.35 -10.66
N ASN A 34 -7.36 2.34 -10.96
CA ASN A 34 -7.49 2.89 -12.30
C ASN A 34 -6.45 3.98 -12.63
N PHE A 35 -5.28 3.93 -12.00
CA PHE A 35 -4.16 4.82 -12.25
C PHE A 35 -2.83 4.07 -12.07
N ALA A 36 -1.79 4.54 -12.74
CA ALA A 36 -0.47 3.95 -12.66
C ALA A 36 0.24 4.37 -11.35
N ILE A 37 0.89 3.41 -10.71
CA ILE A 37 1.79 3.63 -9.58
C ILE A 37 3.14 3.05 -9.98
N LEU A 38 4.20 3.84 -9.85
CA LEU A 38 5.55 3.35 -10.12
C LEU A 38 5.98 2.36 -9.04
N ASP A 39 6.79 1.38 -9.42
CA ASP A 39 7.35 0.40 -8.48
C ASP A 39 8.13 1.11 -7.37
N TYR A 40 7.97 0.58 -6.15
CA TYR A 40 8.61 1.05 -4.92
C TYR A 40 8.17 2.43 -4.43
N VAL A 41 7.14 3.04 -5.03
CA VAL A 41 6.46 4.19 -4.42
C VAL A 41 5.74 3.72 -3.15
N GLY A 42 5.92 4.48 -2.06
CA GLY A 42 5.23 4.20 -0.81
C GLY A 42 3.89 4.93 -0.70
N LEU A 43 2.88 4.23 -0.18
CA LEU A 43 1.55 4.75 0.09
C LEU A 43 1.27 4.82 1.59
N GLY A 44 0.48 5.81 2.02
CA GLY A 44 0.01 5.92 3.40
C GLY A 44 1.01 6.60 4.36
N LYS A 45 1.09 6.10 5.59
CA LYS A 45 1.90 6.70 6.68
C LYS A 45 3.28 6.05 6.76
N SER A 46 4.25 6.82 7.25
CA SER A 46 5.63 6.32 7.49
C SER A 46 6.38 5.88 6.23
N VAL A 47 5.98 6.39 5.05
CA VAL A 47 6.58 6.07 3.75
C VAL A 47 8.09 6.31 3.72
N SER A 48 8.55 7.42 4.30
CA SER A 48 9.98 7.74 4.39
C SER A 48 10.81 6.71 5.19
N ARG A 49 10.14 5.79 5.88
CA ARG A 49 10.74 4.68 6.66
C ARG A 49 10.51 3.32 6.00
N GLY A 50 10.10 3.30 4.72
CA GLY A 50 9.90 2.08 3.92
C GLY A 50 8.53 1.41 4.06
N PHE A 51 7.56 2.04 4.74
CA PHE A 51 6.22 1.47 4.86
C PHE A 51 5.35 1.76 3.63
N GLY A 52 4.46 0.83 3.32
CA GLY A 52 3.48 0.99 2.25
C GLY A 52 4.06 0.95 0.84
N ALA A 53 5.27 0.43 0.66
CA ALA A 53 5.86 0.23 -0.66
C ALA A 53 4.98 -0.70 -1.50
N VAL A 54 4.70 -0.27 -2.73
CA VAL A 54 3.95 -1.06 -3.71
C VAL A 54 4.86 -1.57 -4.82
N VAL A 55 4.48 -2.67 -5.44
CA VAL A 55 5.14 -3.21 -6.63
C VAL A 55 4.07 -3.79 -7.56
N GLY A 56 4.24 -3.59 -8.86
CA GLY A 56 3.40 -4.19 -9.87
C GLY A 56 3.44 -5.71 -9.78
N MET A 57 2.26 -6.34 -9.68
CA MET A 57 2.16 -7.79 -9.73
C MET A 57 2.38 -8.26 -11.16
N LYS A 58 3.50 -8.95 -11.41
CA LYS A 58 3.72 -9.67 -12.66
C LYS A 58 2.91 -10.96 -12.60
N ARG A 59 2.13 -11.22 -13.65
CA ARG A 59 1.43 -12.49 -13.84
C ARG A 59 2.42 -13.62 -14.08
#